data_AF-A0A7W0KJ75-F1
#
_entry.id   AF-A0A7W0KJ75-F1
#
_cell.length_a   1.000
_cell.length_b   1.000
_cell.length_c   1.000
_cell.angle_alpha   90.00
_cell.angle_beta   90.00
_cell.angle_gamma   90.00
#
_symmetry.space_group_name_H-M   'P 1'
#
loop_
_entity.id
_entity.type
_entity.pdbx_description
1 polymer ?
#
loop_
_entity_poly.entity_id
_entity_poly.type
_entity_poly.pdbx_seq_one_letter_code
_entity_poly.pdbx_strand_id
1 'polypeptide(L)' 'MGRLRTNIEIEDVYLQTIMTRYGLRTKPEAVELALRHVAGQPMSREEALGMRGSHALDEPPGDSTPRGAT' A
#
# COMPACT_ATOMS: atom_id res chain seq x y z
N MET A 1 -3.36 13.48 -9.55
CA MET A 1 -2.02 12.88 -9.65
C MET A 1 -1.83 12.31 -11.05
N GLY A 2 -0.72 12.62 -11.73
CA GLY A 2 -0.42 12.08 -13.07
C GLY A 2 0.37 10.77 -13.00
N ARG A 3 0.28 9.95 -14.06
CA ARG A 3 1.11 8.74 -14.21
C ARG A 3 2.51 9.15 -14.65
N LEU A 4 3.52 8.75 -13.88
CA LEU A 4 4.93 8.95 -14.24
C LEU A 4 5.47 7.70 -14.94
N ARG A 5 6.27 7.90 -15.99
CA ARG A 5 6.98 6.84 -16.69
C ARG A 5 8.38 6.72 -16.06
N THR A 6 8.67 5.57 -15.48
CA THR A 6 9.96 5.30 -14.83
C THR A 6 10.49 3.95 -15.29
N ASN A 7 11.79 3.88 -15.57
CA ASN A 7 12.49 2.63 -15.86
C ASN A 7 13.09 2.14 -14.56
N ILE A 8 12.68 0.96 -14.09
CA ILE A 8 13.16 0.31 -12.87
C ILE A 8 13.46 -1.16 -13.18
N GLU A 9 14.47 -1.72 -12.54
CA GLU A 9 14.80 -3.15 -12.60
C GLU A 9 14.05 -3.90 -11.49
N ILE A 10 13.40 -5.01 -11.83
CA ILE A 10 12.64 -5.84 -10.89
C ILE A 10 12.84 -7.30 -11.27
N GLU A 11 13.04 -8.16 -10.27
CA GLU A 11 13.09 -9.60 -10.44
C GLU A 11 11.76 -10.14 -10.99
N ASP A 12 11.83 -10.87 -12.11
CA ASP A 12 10.63 -11.38 -12.80
C ASP A 12 9.82 -12.34 -11.92
N VAL A 13 10.49 -13.11 -11.07
CA VAL A 13 9.87 -14.05 -10.11
C VAL A 13 8.85 -13.38 -9.19
N TYR A 14 9.13 -12.18 -8.68
CA TYR A 14 8.17 -11.46 -7.82
C TYR A 14 6.97 -10.99 -8.61
N LEU A 15 7.21 -10.51 -9.83
CA LEU A 15 6.17 -10.05 -10.74
C LEU A 15 5.24 -11.19 -11.15
N GLN A 16 5.79 -12.33 -11.56
CA GLN A 16 5.00 -13.53 -11.89
C GLN A 16 4.19 -14.01 -10.70
N THR A 17 4.79 -14.07 -9.51
CA THR A 17 4.08 -14.51 -8.30
C THR A 17 2.84 -13.64 -8.02
N ILE A 18 2.98 -12.32 -8.15
CA ILE A 18 1.87 -11.36 -7.95
C ILE A 18 0.85 -11.50 -9.09
N MET A 19 1.30 -11.56 -10.34
CA MET A 19 0.41 -11.67 -11.49
C MET A 19 -0.42 -12.96 -11.45
N THR A 20 0.19 -14.10 -11.11
CA THR A 20 -0.54 -15.37 -10.95
C THR A 20 -1.50 -15.32 -9.77
N ARG A 21 -1.07 -14.78 -8.63
CA ARG A 21 -1.90 -14.72 -7.42
C ARG A 21 -3.15 -13.86 -7.59
N TYR A 22 -3.04 -12.75 -8.32
CA TYR A 22 -4.11 -11.76 -8.47
C TYR A 22 -4.72 -11.71 -9.88
N GLY A 23 -4.34 -12.63 -10.77
CA GLY A 23 -4.88 -12.73 -12.14
C GLY A 23 -4.56 -11.51 -13.03
N LEU A 24 -3.44 -10.83 -12.80
CA LEU A 24 -3.07 -9.60 -13.49
C LEU A 24 -2.47 -9.89 -14.87
N ARG A 25 -2.72 -9.00 -15.83
CA ARG A 25 -2.36 -9.22 -17.25
C ARG A 25 -1.10 -8.47 -17.65
N THR A 26 -0.74 -7.42 -16.91
CA THR A 26 0.40 -6.57 -17.25
C THR A 26 1.35 -6.35 -16.08
N LYS A 27 2.63 -6.18 -16.39
CA LYS A 27 3.67 -5.88 -15.40
C LYS A 27 3.37 -4.58 -14.60
N PRO A 28 2.91 -3.48 -15.24
CA PRO A 28 2.54 -2.27 -14.51
C PRO A 28 1.39 -2.46 -13.52
N GLU A 29 0.40 -3.32 -13.81
CA GLU A 29 -0.69 -3.62 -12.86
C GLU A 29 -0.16 -4.29 -11.58
N ALA A 30 0.76 -5.24 -11.73
CA ALA A 30 1.39 -5.92 -10.58
C ALA A 30 2.19 -4.93 -9.72
N VAL A 31 2.93 -4.03 -10.36
CA VAL A 31 3.68 -2.98 -9.67
C VAL A 31 2.74 -2.00 -8.98
N GLU A 32 1.65 -1.57 -9.63
CA GLU A 32 0.66 -0.68 -9.03
C GLU A 32 -0.01 -1.33 -7.80
N LEU A 33 -0.38 -2.60 -7.90
CA LEU A 33 -0.97 -3.35 -6.79
C LEU A 33 0.00 -3.45 -5.60
N ALA A 34 1.27 -3.76 -5.87
CA ALA A 34 2.30 -3.81 -4.84
C ALA A 34 2.49 -2.45 -4.16
N LEU A 35 2.57 -1.37 -4.94
CA LEU A 35 2.71 -0.01 -4.41
C LEU A 35 1.51 0.41 -3.57
N ARG A 36 0.28 0.08 -4.01
CA ARG A 36 -0.95 0.32 -3.24
C ARG A 36 -0.98 -0.47 -1.93
N HIS A 37 -0.41 -1.66 -1.91
CA HIS A 37 -0.34 -2.47 -0.70
C HIS A 37 0.69 -1.89 0.29
N VAL A 38 1.87 -1.49 -0.20
CA VAL A 38 2.96 -0.94 0.62
C VAL A 38 2.69 0.48 1.11
N ALA A 39 2.06 1.32 0.30
CA ALA A 39 1.65 2.67 0.69
C ALA A 39 0.48 2.68 1.71
N GLY A 40 0.02 1.49 2.12
CA GLY A 40 -1.24 1.28 2.81
C GLY A 40 -2.41 1.40 1.83
N GLN A 41 -3.53 0.77 2.15
CA GLN A 41 -4.81 1.30 1.74
C GLN A 41 -5.24 2.31 2.80
N PRO A 42 -4.72 3.55 2.82
CA PRO A 42 -5.27 4.54 3.73
C PRO A 42 -6.73 4.70 3.32
N MET A 43 -7.60 4.61 4.31
CA MET A 43 -8.97 5.05 4.15
C MET A 43 -8.97 6.44 3.52
N SER A 44 -9.88 6.69 2.59
CA SER A 44 -10.14 8.06 2.15
C SER A 44 -10.50 8.92 3.37
N ARG A 45 -10.27 10.23 3.27
CA ARG A 45 -10.61 11.17 4.34
C ARG A 45 -12.07 11.02 4.79
N GLU A 46 -12.98 10.76 3.86
CA GLU A 46 -14.40 10.58 4.13
C GLU A 46 -14.67 9.29 4.90
N GLU A 47 -14.08 8.17 4.49
CA GLU A 47 -14.19 6.90 5.20
C GLU A 47 -13.61 7.03 6.62
N ALA A 48 -12.44 7.66 6.77
CA ALA A 48 -11.80 7.87 8.07
C ALA A 48 -12.64 8.75 9.00
N LEU A 49 -13.29 9.79 8.44
CA LEU A 49 -14.22 10.64 9.18
C LEU A 49 -15.53 9.91 9.54
N GLY A 50 -15.99 8.99 8.70
CA GLY A 50 -17.15 8.12 8.96
C GLY A 50 -16.89 7.10 10.07
N MET A 51 -15.63 6.66 10.24
CA MET A 51 -15.22 5.76 11.32
C MET A 51 -14.95 6.46 12.66
N ARG A 52 -15.16 7.78 12.79
CA ARG A 52 -14.98 8.47 14.09
C ARG A 52 -15.95 7.89 15.13
N GLY A 53 -15.42 7.44 16.27
CA GLY A 53 -16.22 6.82 17.33
C GLY A 53 -16.50 5.33 17.12
N SER A 54 -15.88 4.68 16.12
CA SER A 54 -16.03 3.24 15.86
C SER A 54 -15.35 2.34 16.89
N HIS A 55 -14.53 2.89 17.81
CA HIS A 55 -13.71 2.11 18.75
C HIS A 55 -12.96 0.94 18.08
N ALA A 56 -12.47 1.14 16.85
CA ALA A 56 -11.85 0.09 16.03
C ALA A 56 -10.50 -0.43 16.58
N LEU A 57 -9.94 0.25 17.58
CA LEU A 57 -8.74 -0.16 18.30
C LEU A 57 -9.14 -0.41 19.75
N ASP A 58 -8.93 -1.62 20.23
CA ASP A 58 -9.18 -2.01 21.63
C ASP A 58 -8.12 -1.39 22.55
N GLU A 59 -6.84 -1.64 22.25
CA GLU A 59 -5.70 -0.95 22.83
C GLU A 59 -4.97 -0.17 21.71
N PRO A 60 -4.83 1.16 21.81
CA PRO A 60 -4.04 1.91 20.84
C PRO A 60 -2.56 1.50 20.92
N PRO A 61 -1.88 1.31 19.78
CA PRO A 61 -0.45 1.01 19.80
C PRO A 61 0.30 2.16 20.47
N GLY A 62 1.30 1.85 21.30
CA GLY A 62 2.11 2.85 21.96
C GLY A 62 2.83 3.76 20.96
N ASP A 63 2.95 5.04 21.29
CA ASP A 63 3.65 6.01 20.45
C ASP A 63 5.12 5.61 20.27
N SER A 64 5.48 5.26 19.04
CA SER A 64 6.88 5.08 18.65
C SER A 64 7.39 6.33 17.94
N THR A 65 8.53 6.86 18.37
CA THR A 65 9.19 7.96 17.66
C THR A 65 9.61 7.51 16.25
N PRO A 66 9.62 8.41 15.25
CA PRO A 66 10.11 8.09 13.92
C PRO A 66 11.54 7.54 13.98
N ARG A 67 11.78 6.47 13.20
CA ARG A 67 13.11 5.86 13.12
C ARG A 67 14.13 6.90 12.63
N GLY A 68 15.04 7.34 13.51
CA GLY A 68 16.07 8.34 13.20
C GLY A 68 15.96 9.68 13.94
N ALA A 69 14.94 9.88 14.77
CA ALA A 69 14.92 10.99 15.73
C ALA A 69 15.69 10.57 17.00
N THR A 70 17.00 10.80 17.02
CA THR A 70 17.83 10.78 18.25
C THR A 70 18.04 12.19 18.75
#